data_AF-A0A5C3F8U9-F1
#
_entry.id   AF-A0A5C3F8U9-F1
#
_cell.length_a   1.000
_cell.length_b   1.000
_cell.length_c   1.000
_cell.angle_alpha   90.00
_cell.angle_beta   90.00
_cell.angle_gamma   90.00
#
_symmetry.space_group_name_H-M   'P 1'
#
loop_
_entity.id
_entity.type
_entity.pdbx_description
1 polymer ?
#
loop_
_entity_poly.entity_id
_entity_poly.type
_entity_poly.pdbx_seq_one_letter_code
_entity_poly.pdbx_strand_id
1 'polypeptide(L)'
;MGCPFAHLASLASAGKTSYHDRPADPQPRTSQVTLSQALRDGTAASHRQVERSKGVSLLLNSVTTGRSANSDDHQDQDALLFDRKDYLRWLVMLASIYITLEAGLRRTQTAEAQMVAPLLQPLLNSPLPALLGRTRSLLLDIAAHLAVLESHHGAQLEDLVQETRDTFDIDTAEGIDKEAPASRADLTDLVISLQPDALDFAVSATATATPPPPTSCPPTIQLSPAHIDLLTPAQVHATRGYARHLASFFSDTHRNGHDAGPLIVHAYTRYLGDLSGGQHILKKVAKRWPCEVEEQPSSESTALGDGFDFYRFKEAAAVPLTTTATGAAHASEPGLDGPGPSAADLKVLFRDCMDEGLDRHVGLGASRCGALTALVKEGNTSFEQNAALFEALLPAKHRMSAQDDDVLVEGTLPSHSPIALPQQSASPGPSLGSTALSLVQAVLLPTSAQKGRSAMSAAIPSTFSRSLVALLIVLVAALLWSTQRPVNFAARAMLREHSIAHNGTSLH
;
A
#
# COMPACT_ATOMS: atom_id res chain seq x y z
N MET A 1 4.26 12.48 31.51
CA MET A 1 3.07 11.66 31.18
C MET A 1 3.51 10.56 30.23
N GLY A 2 3.41 9.28 30.64
CA GLY A 2 3.84 8.15 29.81
C GLY A 2 2.93 7.96 28.60
N CYS A 3 3.51 7.62 27.45
CA CYS A 3 2.78 7.36 26.22
C CYS A 3 1.76 6.20 26.44
N PRO A 4 0.45 6.40 26.21
CA PRO A 4 -0.57 5.38 26.47
C PRO A 4 -0.38 4.08 25.66
N PHE A 5 0.45 4.10 24.61
CA PHE A 5 0.74 2.95 23.77
C PHE A 5 1.84 2.03 24.33
N ALA A 6 2.76 2.54 25.17
CA ALA A 6 3.81 1.72 25.79
C ALA A 6 3.22 0.69 26.78
N HIS A 7 2.06 0.97 27.37
CA HIS A 7 1.42 0.11 28.35
C HIS A 7 0.74 -1.12 27.73
N LEU A 8 0.30 -1.04 26.47
CA LEU A 8 -0.32 -2.17 25.75
C LEU A 8 0.72 -3.17 25.24
N ALA A 9 1.89 -2.70 24.79
CA ALA A 9 2.99 -3.58 24.42
C ALA A 9 3.61 -4.31 25.64
N SER A 10 3.56 -3.69 26.83
CA SER A 10 4.09 -4.30 28.06
C SER A 10 3.21 -5.42 28.62
N LEU A 11 1.89 -5.40 28.38
CA LEU A 11 0.97 -6.41 28.91
C LEU A 11 1.00 -7.72 28.12
N ALA A 12 1.44 -7.70 26.86
CA ALA A 12 1.60 -8.91 26.05
C ALA A 12 2.87 -9.73 26.39
N SER A 13 3.84 -9.14 27.11
CA SER A 13 5.15 -9.78 27.40
C SER A 13 5.37 -10.13 28.88
N ALA A 14 4.37 -9.92 29.75
CA ALA A 14 4.51 -10.11 31.21
C ALA A 14 4.01 -11.48 31.68
N GLY A 15 4.41 -12.56 30.99
CA GLY A 15 4.19 -13.94 31.42
C GLY A 15 5.47 -14.58 31.95
N LYS A 16 6.07 -14.05 33.03
CA LYS A 16 7.19 -14.71 33.74
C LYS A 16 6.63 -15.73 34.72
N THR A 17 6.41 -16.96 34.27
CA THR A 17 6.14 -18.11 35.15
C THR A 17 7.43 -18.56 35.81
N SER A 18 7.46 -18.55 37.14
CA SER A 18 8.52 -19.14 37.97
C SER A 18 8.56 -20.66 37.74
N TYR A 19 9.71 -21.16 37.27
CA TYR A 19 9.96 -22.57 36.97
C TYR A 19 10.39 -23.29 38.25
N HIS A 20 9.56 -24.21 38.75
CA HIS A 20 9.99 -25.28 39.65
C HIS A 20 10.29 -26.55 38.86
N ASP A 21 11.35 -27.25 39.27
CA ASP A 21 11.91 -28.48 38.68
C ASP A 21 10.84 -29.50 38.25
N ARG A 22 10.74 -29.70 36.92
CA ARG A 22 9.93 -30.75 36.30
C ARG A 22 10.87 -31.71 35.55
N PRO A 23 10.71 -33.04 35.69
CA PRO A 23 11.58 -34.03 35.08
C PRO A 23 11.58 -33.93 33.55
N ALA A 24 12.72 -34.29 32.95
CA ALA A 24 13.04 -34.15 31.53
C ALA A 24 11.92 -34.63 30.58
N ASP A 25 11.17 -33.67 30.06
CA ASP A 25 10.18 -33.85 28.98
C ASP A 25 10.90 -34.14 27.65
N PRO A 26 10.27 -34.87 26.72
CA PRO A 26 10.83 -35.20 25.42
C PRO A 26 11.19 -33.92 24.66
N GLN A 27 12.38 -33.94 24.04
CA GLN A 27 13.03 -32.86 23.29
C GLN A 27 12.02 -31.82 22.77
N PRO A 28 12.12 -30.55 23.20
CA PRO A 28 11.19 -29.52 22.78
C PRO A 28 11.22 -29.44 21.26
N ARG A 29 10.11 -29.81 20.61
CA ARG A 29 9.93 -29.55 19.18
C ARG A 29 10.18 -28.06 19.02
N THR A 30 11.25 -27.69 18.31
CA THR A 30 11.55 -26.31 17.99
C THR A 30 10.33 -25.77 17.26
N SER A 31 9.47 -25.05 17.98
CA SER A 31 8.24 -24.52 17.44
C SER A 31 8.64 -23.59 16.31
N GLN A 32 8.29 -23.95 15.08
CA GLN A 32 8.71 -23.19 13.92
C GLN A 32 8.13 -21.78 14.04
N VAL A 33 8.98 -20.76 13.86
CA VAL A 33 8.54 -19.36 13.91
C VAL A 33 7.59 -19.13 12.74
N THR A 34 6.39 -18.65 13.04
CA THR A 34 5.36 -18.33 12.05
C THR A 34 5.63 -16.98 11.37
N LEU A 35 5.00 -16.70 10.23
CA LEU A 35 5.17 -15.44 9.52
C LEU A 35 4.66 -14.27 10.35
N SER A 36 3.47 -14.43 10.94
CA SER A 36 2.83 -13.43 11.79
C SER A 36 3.69 -13.09 13.01
N GLN A 37 4.35 -14.08 13.62
CA GLN A 37 5.26 -13.89 14.73
C GLN A 37 6.54 -13.16 14.29
N ALA A 38 7.14 -13.59 13.19
CA ALA A 38 8.36 -12.98 12.66
C ALA A 38 8.16 -11.52 12.28
N LEU A 39 7.04 -11.18 11.61
CA LEU A 39 6.72 -9.80 11.26
C LEU A 39 6.45 -8.95 12.51
N ARG A 40 5.65 -9.45 13.47
CA ARG A 40 5.39 -8.74 14.72
C ARG A 40 6.67 -8.34 15.44
N ASP A 41 7.60 -9.28 15.59
CA ASP A 41 8.83 -9.05 16.34
C ASP A 41 9.84 -8.25 15.51
N GLY A 42 9.97 -8.58 14.22
CA GLY A 42 10.95 -8.01 13.30
C GLY A 42 10.64 -6.57 12.86
N THR A 43 9.39 -6.11 12.96
CA THR A 43 9.00 -4.73 12.63
C THR A 43 8.67 -3.89 13.86
N ALA A 44 8.85 -4.42 15.08
CA ALA A 44 8.44 -3.74 16.31
C ALA A 44 9.16 -2.39 16.53
N ALA A 45 10.42 -2.26 16.08
CA ALA A 45 11.17 -1.01 16.17
C ALA A 45 10.59 0.07 15.25
N SER A 46 10.43 -0.24 13.97
CA SER A 46 9.88 0.67 12.96
C SER A 46 8.43 1.06 13.28
N HIS A 47 7.62 0.13 13.79
CA HIS A 47 6.29 0.43 14.31
C HIS A 47 6.33 1.49 15.41
N ARG A 48 7.17 1.30 16.44
CA ARG A 48 7.32 2.27 17.53
C ARG A 48 7.85 3.63 17.05
N GLN A 49 8.69 3.64 16.03
CA GLN A 49 9.19 4.87 15.42
C GLN A 49 8.05 5.64 14.76
N VAL A 50 7.23 4.98 13.93
CA VAL A 50 6.05 5.59 13.30
C VAL A 50 5.08 6.13 14.35
N GLU A 51 4.74 5.35 15.38
CA GLU A 51 3.84 5.79 16.45
C GLU A 51 4.32 7.03 17.21
N ARG A 52 5.65 7.23 17.29
CA ARG A 52 6.28 8.37 17.97
C ARG A 52 6.59 9.54 17.04
N SER A 53 6.34 9.40 15.74
CA SER A 53 6.57 10.46 14.78
C SER A 53 5.77 11.72 15.11
N LYS A 54 6.32 12.87 14.71
CA LYS A 54 5.62 14.15 14.83
C LYS A 54 4.35 14.16 13.97
N GLY A 55 4.38 13.53 12.79
CA GLY A 55 3.21 13.41 11.91
C GLY A 55 2.03 12.66 12.55
N VAL A 56 2.28 11.52 13.21
CA VAL A 56 1.23 10.83 13.97
C VAL A 56 0.73 11.69 15.14
N SER A 57 1.65 12.36 15.84
CA SER A 57 1.30 13.24 16.96
C SER A 57 0.44 14.43 16.52
N LEU A 58 0.72 14.97 15.33
CA LEU A 58 -0.03 16.04 14.69
C LEU A 58 -1.45 15.59 14.35
N LEU A 59 -1.59 14.43 13.68
CA LEU A 59 -2.88 13.84 13.34
C LEU A 59 -3.73 13.57 14.59
N LEU A 60 -3.13 13.07 15.66
CA LEU A 60 -3.82 12.77 16.91
C LEU A 60 -4.03 14.00 17.82
N ASN A 61 -3.54 15.17 17.41
CA ASN A 61 -3.51 16.41 18.20
C ASN A 61 -2.92 16.18 19.61
N SER A 62 -1.92 15.30 19.71
CA SER A 62 -1.20 15.04 20.96
C SER A 62 -0.02 15.98 21.18
N VAL A 63 0.32 16.79 20.17
CA VAL A 63 1.17 17.96 20.36
C VAL A 63 0.35 18.99 21.12
N THR A 64 0.33 18.85 22.45
CA THR A 64 -0.10 19.95 23.30
C THR A 64 0.76 21.14 22.91
N THR A 65 0.14 22.18 22.33
CA THR A 65 0.68 23.53 22.28
C THR A 65 0.84 23.95 23.73
N GLY A 66 1.91 23.46 24.37
CA GLY A 66 2.31 23.91 25.67
C GLY A 66 2.56 25.39 25.49
N ARG A 67 1.58 26.21 25.91
CA ARG A 67 1.71 27.64 26.13
C ARG A 67 2.85 27.79 27.13
N SER A 68 4.08 27.74 26.65
CA SER A 68 5.24 28.16 27.40
C SER A 68 5.10 29.66 27.46
N ALA A 69 4.48 30.14 28.53
CA ALA A 69 4.07 31.54 28.69
C ALA A 69 5.25 32.53 28.79
N ASN A 70 6.49 32.07 28.60
CA ASN A 70 7.71 32.81 28.93
C ASN A 70 8.71 32.93 27.77
N SER A 71 8.38 32.51 26.54
CA SER A 71 9.23 32.79 25.38
C SER A 71 8.56 33.84 24.49
N ASP A 72 9.12 35.05 24.46
CA ASP A 72 8.78 36.17 23.55
C ASP A 72 9.01 35.83 22.06
N ASP A 73 9.37 34.58 21.74
CA ASP A 73 9.56 34.09 20.39
C ASP A 73 8.21 33.74 19.75
N HIS A 74 7.43 34.79 19.45
CA HIS A 74 6.09 34.70 18.91
C HIS A 74 6.03 34.25 17.44
N GLN A 75 7.16 34.13 16.73
CA GLN A 75 7.18 33.75 15.31
C GLN A 75 7.25 32.24 15.07
N ASP A 76 7.81 31.45 15.99
CA ASP A 76 7.96 29.98 15.79
C ASP A 76 6.82 29.15 16.37
N GLN A 77 5.87 29.78 17.06
CA GLN A 77 4.63 29.16 17.54
C GLN A 77 3.46 29.30 16.58
N ASP A 78 3.71 29.58 15.29
CA ASP A 78 2.73 29.25 14.24
C ASP A 78 2.43 27.75 14.37
N ALA A 79 1.33 27.50 15.09
CA ALA A 79 1.02 26.21 15.64
C ALA A 79 0.92 25.23 14.48
N LEU A 80 1.48 24.04 14.64
CA LEU A 80 1.22 22.89 13.79
C LEU A 80 -0.30 22.62 13.78
N LEU A 81 -1.02 23.38 12.96
CA LEU A 81 -2.45 23.35 12.85
C LEU A 81 -2.76 22.35 11.77
N PHE A 82 -3.33 21.23 12.18
CA PHE A 82 -3.82 20.21 11.28
C PHE A 82 -5.33 20.34 11.25
N ASP A 83 -5.91 20.80 10.15
CA ASP A 83 -7.34 21.09 10.04
C ASP A 83 -8.12 20.00 9.27
N ARG A 84 -9.38 20.29 8.92
CA ARG A 84 -10.22 19.36 8.14
C ARG A 84 -9.70 19.19 6.70
N LYS A 85 -9.09 20.22 6.11
CA LYS A 85 -8.48 20.15 4.77
C LYS A 85 -7.25 19.23 4.80
N ASP A 86 -6.44 19.31 5.85
CA ASP A 86 -5.31 18.40 6.03
C ASP A 86 -5.76 16.97 6.25
N TYR A 87 -6.86 16.76 6.99
CA TYR A 87 -7.46 15.45 7.12
C TYR A 87 -7.99 14.91 5.79
N LEU A 88 -8.64 15.75 4.97
CA LEU A 88 -9.09 15.38 3.63
C LEU A 88 -7.90 14.98 2.74
N ARG A 89 -6.80 15.75 2.74
CA ARG A 89 -5.56 15.39 2.03
C ARG A 89 -5.01 14.05 2.49
N TRP A 90 -4.99 13.80 3.80
CA TRP A 90 -4.60 12.51 4.36
C TRP A 90 -5.49 11.36 3.85
N LEU A 91 -6.81 11.55 3.77
CA LEU A 91 -7.72 10.54 3.20
C LEU A 91 -7.43 10.29 1.72
N VAL A 92 -7.11 11.33 0.92
CA VAL A 92 -6.72 11.18 -0.49
C VAL A 92 -5.40 10.40 -0.63
N MET A 93 -4.42 10.67 0.23
CA MET A 93 -3.17 9.89 0.28
C MET A 93 -3.48 8.41 0.58
N LEU A 94 -4.29 8.14 1.60
CA LEU A 94 -4.70 6.78 1.94
C LEU A 94 -5.45 6.11 0.78
N ALA A 95 -6.43 6.77 0.16
CA ALA A 95 -7.18 6.24 -0.97
C ALA A 95 -6.25 5.80 -2.10
N SER A 96 -5.24 6.61 -2.43
CA SER A 96 -4.23 6.28 -3.45
C SER A 96 -3.45 5.00 -3.11
N ILE A 97 -3.07 4.82 -1.84
CA ILE A 97 -2.35 3.63 -1.37
C ILE A 97 -3.24 2.39 -1.38
N TYR A 98 -4.48 2.46 -0.87
CA TYR A 98 -5.40 1.32 -0.86
C TYR A 98 -5.86 0.95 -2.27
N ILE A 99 -6.11 1.91 -3.16
CA ILE A 99 -6.38 1.64 -4.57
C ILE A 99 -5.25 0.78 -5.16
N THR A 100 -4.01 1.19 -4.94
CA THR A 100 -2.86 0.47 -5.49
C THR A 100 -2.69 -0.92 -4.86
N LEU A 101 -2.81 -1.02 -3.53
CA LEU A 101 -2.70 -2.29 -2.79
C LEU A 101 -3.79 -3.27 -3.20
N GLU A 102 -5.05 -2.83 -3.21
CA GLU A 102 -6.21 -3.67 -3.50
C GLU A 102 -6.28 -4.06 -4.98
N ALA A 103 -5.85 -3.19 -5.90
CA ALA A 103 -5.67 -3.57 -7.30
C ALA A 103 -4.60 -4.67 -7.45
N GLY A 104 -3.48 -4.57 -6.71
CA GLY A 104 -2.45 -5.62 -6.69
C GLY A 104 -2.97 -6.95 -6.14
N LEU A 105 -3.70 -6.91 -5.03
CA LEU A 105 -4.35 -8.09 -4.45
C LEU A 105 -5.40 -8.68 -5.40
N ARG A 106 -6.16 -7.85 -6.11
CA ARG A 106 -7.13 -8.31 -7.12
C ARG A 106 -6.46 -9.00 -8.30
N ARG A 107 -5.40 -8.40 -8.85
CA ARG A 107 -4.67 -8.97 -10.00
C ARG A 107 -4.03 -10.31 -9.67
N THR A 108 -3.58 -10.49 -8.42
CA THR A 108 -3.03 -11.77 -7.93
C THR A 108 -4.09 -12.85 -7.67
N GLN A 109 -5.38 -12.50 -7.71
CA GLN A 109 -6.47 -13.46 -7.53
C GLN A 109 -6.76 -14.30 -8.78
N THR A 110 -6.33 -13.84 -9.97
CA THR A 110 -6.54 -14.55 -11.24
C THR A 110 -5.87 -15.93 -11.24
N ALA A 111 -6.49 -16.94 -11.87
CA ALA A 111 -6.03 -18.33 -11.83
C ALA A 111 -4.56 -18.50 -12.26
N GLU A 112 -4.09 -17.69 -13.22
CA GLU A 112 -2.69 -17.67 -13.67
C GLU A 112 -1.76 -17.13 -12.56
N ALA A 113 -2.16 -16.05 -11.89
CA ALA A 113 -1.38 -15.45 -10.81
C ALA A 113 -1.38 -16.29 -9.52
N GLN A 114 -2.37 -17.15 -9.30
CA GLN A 114 -2.43 -18.02 -8.12
C GLN A 114 -1.23 -18.96 -8.01
N MET A 115 -0.68 -19.40 -9.15
CA MET A 115 0.51 -20.25 -9.18
C MET A 115 1.78 -19.49 -8.78
N VAL A 116 1.82 -18.18 -9.00
CA VAL A 116 2.99 -17.33 -8.77
C VAL A 116 2.98 -16.70 -7.37
N ALA A 117 1.82 -16.63 -6.71
CA ALA A 117 1.65 -16.02 -5.40
C ALA A 117 1.01 -16.96 -4.35
N PRO A 118 1.63 -18.12 -4.04
CA PRO A 118 1.10 -19.09 -3.08
C PRO A 118 0.94 -18.49 -1.67
N LEU A 119 1.76 -17.50 -1.33
CA LEU A 119 1.74 -16.79 -0.05
C LEU A 119 0.42 -16.03 0.18
N LEU A 120 -0.17 -15.46 -0.89
CA LEU A 120 -1.40 -14.68 -0.82
C LEU A 120 -2.67 -15.54 -0.86
N GLN A 121 -2.57 -16.78 -1.32
CA GLN A 121 -3.75 -17.60 -1.61
C GLN A 121 -4.69 -17.80 -0.42
N PRO A 122 -4.23 -18.12 0.79
CA PRO A 122 -5.15 -18.29 1.92
C PRO A 122 -5.93 -17.01 2.23
N LEU A 123 -5.26 -15.85 2.15
CA LEU A 123 -5.90 -14.55 2.35
C LEU A 123 -6.95 -14.27 1.27
N LEU A 124 -6.59 -14.44 -0.01
CA LEU A 124 -7.48 -14.13 -1.14
C LEU A 124 -8.68 -15.09 -1.27
N ASN A 125 -8.56 -16.30 -0.75
CA ASN A 125 -9.63 -17.31 -0.73
C ASN A 125 -10.46 -17.29 0.56
N SER A 126 -10.11 -16.41 1.51
CA SER A 126 -10.86 -16.19 2.75
C SER A 126 -11.94 -15.11 2.57
N PRO A 127 -12.80 -14.83 3.57
CA PRO A 127 -13.70 -13.67 3.52
C PRO A 127 -13.00 -12.32 3.77
N LEU A 128 -11.70 -12.31 4.09
CA LEU A 128 -10.95 -11.10 4.43
C LEU A 128 -10.97 -10.02 3.32
N PRO A 129 -10.88 -10.32 2.01
CA PRO A 129 -10.97 -9.29 0.96
C PRO A 129 -12.24 -8.43 1.05
N ALA A 130 -13.41 -9.05 1.24
CA ALA A 130 -14.66 -8.31 1.45
C ALA A 130 -14.67 -7.53 2.76
N LEU A 131 -14.19 -8.16 3.84
CA LEU A 131 -14.23 -7.59 5.19
C LEU A 131 -13.24 -6.44 5.40
N LEU A 132 -12.09 -6.50 4.73
CA LEU A 132 -10.96 -5.59 4.92
C LEU A 132 -10.77 -4.61 3.77
N GLY A 133 -11.38 -4.79 2.60
CA GLY A 133 -11.32 -3.80 1.52
C GLY A 133 -11.76 -2.40 2.00
N ARG A 134 -10.94 -1.39 1.74
CA ARG A 134 -11.04 -0.02 2.25
C ARG A 134 -11.29 1.01 1.16
N THR A 135 -10.93 0.74 -0.11
CA THR A 135 -11.03 1.73 -1.19
C THR A 135 -12.40 2.40 -1.24
N ARG A 136 -13.48 1.62 -1.25
CA ARG A 136 -14.84 2.16 -1.32
C ARG A 136 -15.19 3.04 -0.12
N SER A 137 -14.82 2.62 1.09
CA SER A 137 -15.08 3.39 2.31
C SER A 137 -14.31 4.70 2.32
N LEU A 138 -13.05 4.71 1.87
CA LEU A 138 -12.26 5.94 1.76
C LEU A 138 -12.86 6.94 0.77
N LEU A 139 -13.36 6.48 -0.37
CA LEU A 139 -14.01 7.35 -1.34
C LEU A 139 -15.30 7.98 -0.79
N LEU A 140 -16.09 7.21 -0.02
CA LEU A 140 -17.26 7.74 0.69
C LEU A 140 -16.86 8.77 1.73
N ASP A 141 -15.82 8.51 2.52
CA ASP A 141 -15.34 9.43 3.55
C ASP A 141 -14.82 10.74 2.95
N ILE A 142 -14.05 10.67 1.84
CA ILE A 142 -13.60 11.84 1.09
C ILE A 142 -14.80 12.71 0.65
N ALA A 143 -15.82 12.08 0.08
CA ALA A 143 -17.02 12.78 -0.38
C ALA A 143 -17.80 13.41 0.78
N ALA A 144 -17.92 12.72 1.91
CA ALA A 144 -18.59 13.25 3.11
C ALA A 144 -17.83 14.47 3.69
N HIS A 145 -16.50 14.39 3.76
CA HIS A 145 -15.69 15.51 4.24
C HIS A 145 -15.73 16.72 3.30
N LEU A 146 -15.75 16.49 1.98
CA LEU A 146 -15.95 17.55 0.98
C LEU A 146 -17.33 18.21 1.13
N ALA A 147 -18.40 17.44 1.30
CA ALA A 147 -19.74 17.98 1.50
C ALA A 147 -19.82 18.89 2.73
N VAL A 148 -19.14 18.53 3.83
CA VAL A 148 -19.08 19.40 5.02
C VAL A 148 -18.29 20.68 4.74
N LEU A 149 -17.15 20.60 4.05
CA LEU A 149 -16.37 21.79 3.69
C LEU A 149 -17.16 22.74 2.79
N GLU A 150 -17.88 22.21 1.80
CA GLU A 150 -18.78 22.99 0.95
C GLU A 150 -19.89 23.65 1.78
N SER A 151 -20.54 22.90 2.68
CA SER A 151 -21.62 23.45 3.51
C SER A 151 -21.17 24.53 4.49
N HIS A 152 -19.98 24.39 5.09
CA HIS A 152 -19.48 25.31 6.13
C HIS A 152 -18.73 26.52 5.57
N HIS A 153 -18.03 26.33 4.45
CA HIS A 153 -17.13 27.35 3.89
C HIS A 153 -17.54 27.83 2.50
N GLY A 154 -18.52 27.18 1.86
CA GLY A 154 -18.85 27.43 0.46
C GLY A 154 -17.75 27.02 -0.52
N ALA A 155 -16.74 26.27 -0.05
CA ALA A 155 -15.58 25.89 -0.84
C ALA A 155 -15.81 24.53 -1.50
N GLN A 156 -15.79 24.52 -2.82
CA GLN A 156 -15.83 23.29 -3.62
C GLN A 156 -14.42 22.69 -3.76
N LEU A 157 -14.32 21.48 -4.32
CA LEU A 157 -13.04 20.81 -4.53
C LEU A 157 -12.07 21.68 -5.35
N GLU A 158 -12.58 22.37 -6.37
CA GLU A 158 -11.82 23.26 -7.25
C GLU A 158 -11.26 24.47 -6.50
N ASP A 159 -12.03 25.06 -5.57
CA ASP A 159 -11.59 26.18 -4.74
C ASP A 159 -10.46 25.73 -3.80
N LEU A 160 -10.61 24.55 -3.20
CA LEU A 160 -9.59 23.96 -2.32
C LEU A 160 -8.30 23.64 -3.09
N VAL A 161 -8.40 23.18 -4.35
CA VAL A 161 -7.25 22.96 -5.23
C VAL A 161 -6.56 24.29 -5.57
N GLN A 162 -7.33 25.33 -5.88
CA GLN A 162 -6.77 26.64 -6.17
C GLN A 162 -6.08 27.24 -4.94
N GLU A 163 -6.72 27.19 -3.77
CA GLU A 163 -6.13 27.64 -2.50
C GLU A 163 -4.82 26.89 -2.20
N THR A 164 -4.80 25.58 -2.45
CA THR A 164 -3.62 24.74 -2.29
C THR A 164 -2.48 25.21 -3.19
N ARG A 165 -2.75 25.51 -4.48
CA ARG A 165 -1.75 26.04 -5.42
C ARG A 165 -1.25 27.42 -5.02
N ASP A 166 -2.14 28.32 -4.65
CA ASP A 166 -1.80 29.68 -4.24
C ASP A 166 -0.89 29.68 -3.00
N THR A 167 -1.13 28.76 -2.06
CA THR A 167 -0.28 28.57 -0.88
C THR A 167 1.12 28.11 -1.28
N PHE A 168 1.26 27.19 -2.24
CA PHE A 168 2.56 26.67 -2.66
C PHE A 168 3.36 27.60 -3.55
N ASP A 169 2.72 28.44 -4.36
CA ASP A 169 3.43 29.43 -5.17
C ASP A 169 4.20 30.44 -4.28
N ILE A 170 3.75 30.64 -3.04
CA ILE A 170 4.43 31.48 -2.04
C ILE A 170 5.63 30.75 -1.43
N ASP A 171 5.44 29.51 -0.94
CA ASP A 171 6.47 28.75 -0.23
C ASP A 171 7.60 28.23 -1.16
N THR A 172 7.28 27.94 -2.42
CA THR A 172 8.27 27.42 -3.39
C THR A 172 9.37 28.42 -3.74
N ALA A 173 9.19 29.72 -3.43
CA ALA A 173 10.23 30.73 -3.56
C ALA A 173 11.48 30.40 -2.73
N GLU A 174 11.34 29.65 -1.64
CA GLU A 174 12.44 29.23 -0.77
C GLU A 174 13.10 27.91 -1.21
N GLY A 175 12.58 27.27 -2.28
CA GLY A 175 13.15 26.04 -2.86
C GLY A 175 12.95 24.77 -2.03
N ILE A 176 12.28 24.87 -0.88
CA ILE A 176 11.90 23.74 -0.03
C ILE A 176 10.66 23.08 -0.68
N ASP A 177 10.70 21.77 -0.90
CA ASP A 177 9.61 20.98 -1.52
C ASP A 177 9.30 21.24 -3.00
N LYS A 178 10.32 21.44 -3.84
CA LYS A 178 10.09 21.53 -5.29
C LYS A 178 9.57 20.20 -5.86
N GLU A 179 8.31 20.18 -6.29
CA GLU A 179 7.75 19.04 -6.98
C GLU A 179 8.36 18.90 -8.39
N ALA A 180 8.76 17.68 -8.75
CA ALA A 180 9.05 17.38 -10.15
C ALA A 180 7.72 17.37 -10.95
N PRO A 181 7.60 18.10 -12.08
CA PRO A 181 6.32 18.22 -12.81
C PRO A 181 5.67 16.90 -13.21
N ALA A 182 6.47 15.85 -13.40
CA ALA A 182 5.98 14.52 -13.77
C ALA A 182 5.43 13.71 -12.58
N SER A 183 5.74 14.08 -11.33
CA SER A 183 5.35 13.30 -10.15
C SER A 183 3.84 13.24 -9.96
N ARG A 184 3.15 14.39 -10.02
CA ARG A 184 1.68 14.42 -9.94
C ARG A 184 1.01 13.63 -11.05
N ALA A 185 1.43 13.86 -12.29
CA ALA A 185 0.87 13.18 -13.45
C ALA A 185 1.05 11.66 -13.33
N ASP A 186 2.23 11.21 -12.93
CA ASP A 186 2.53 9.79 -12.74
C ASP A 186 1.73 9.16 -11.59
N LEU A 187 1.55 9.87 -10.47
CA LEU A 187 0.66 9.40 -9.39
C LEU A 187 -0.80 9.30 -9.86
N THR A 188 -1.28 10.33 -10.57
CA THR A 188 -2.63 10.36 -11.13
C THR A 188 -2.86 9.23 -12.11
N ASP A 189 -1.99 9.05 -13.10
CA ASP A 189 -2.12 8.00 -14.10
C ASP A 189 -2.10 6.60 -13.45
N LEU A 190 -1.21 6.39 -12.47
CA LEU A 190 -1.13 5.14 -11.73
C LEU A 190 -2.42 4.86 -10.96
N VAL A 191 -2.88 5.79 -10.12
CA VAL A 191 -4.04 5.56 -9.24
C VAL A 191 -5.33 5.41 -10.04
N ILE A 192 -5.56 6.30 -11.01
CA ILE A 192 -6.77 6.27 -11.82
C ILE A 192 -6.85 4.99 -12.66
N SER A 193 -5.73 4.51 -13.21
CA SER A 193 -5.71 3.26 -13.99
C SER A 193 -5.95 2.00 -13.15
N LEU A 194 -5.63 2.03 -11.85
CA LEU A 194 -5.78 0.90 -10.93
C LEU A 194 -7.12 0.87 -10.18
N GLN A 195 -7.83 2.01 -10.13
CA GLN A 195 -9.06 2.15 -9.36
C GLN A 195 -10.17 1.13 -9.70
N PRO A 196 -10.42 0.76 -10.98
CA PRO A 196 -11.43 -0.24 -11.30
C PRO A 196 -11.15 -1.60 -10.63
N ASP A 197 -9.89 -2.07 -10.70
CA ASP A 197 -9.48 -3.34 -10.09
C ASP A 197 -9.65 -3.30 -8.56
N ALA A 198 -9.33 -2.17 -7.93
CA ALA A 198 -9.50 -1.97 -6.49
C ALA A 198 -10.96 -1.97 -6.06
N LEU A 199 -11.86 -1.34 -6.83
CA LEU A 199 -13.30 -1.35 -6.53
C LEU A 199 -13.91 -2.75 -6.67
N ASP A 200 -13.43 -3.55 -7.61
CA ASP A 200 -13.88 -4.93 -7.82
C ASP A 200 -13.38 -5.90 -6.73
N PHE A 201 -12.29 -5.57 -6.04
CA PHE A 201 -11.68 -6.38 -4.98
C PHE A 201 -12.67 -6.69 -3.84
N ALA A 202 -13.41 -5.68 -3.36
CA ALA A 202 -14.37 -5.84 -2.27
C ALA A 202 -15.69 -6.49 -2.72
N VAL A 203 -16.13 -6.25 -3.95
CA VAL A 203 -17.44 -6.73 -4.46
C VAL A 203 -17.42 -8.23 -4.71
N SER A 204 -16.32 -8.75 -5.26
CA SER A 204 -16.24 -10.14 -5.72
C SER A 204 -16.42 -11.20 -4.62
N ALA A 205 -16.18 -10.85 -3.35
CA ALA A 205 -16.29 -11.78 -2.24
C ALA A 205 -17.71 -11.91 -1.66
N THR A 206 -18.68 -11.09 -2.10
CA THR A 206 -20.08 -11.11 -1.61
C THR A 206 -21.10 -11.66 -2.62
N ALA A 207 -20.64 -12.08 -3.81
CA ALA A 207 -21.51 -12.38 -4.95
C ALA A 207 -22.36 -13.67 -4.85
N THR A 208 -22.43 -14.33 -3.69
CA THR A 208 -23.03 -15.68 -3.60
C THR A 208 -24.54 -15.75 -3.41
N ALA A 209 -25.32 -14.67 -3.23
CA ALA A 209 -26.79 -14.84 -3.12
C ALA A 209 -27.70 -13.64 -3.36
N THR A 210 -27.22 -12.40 -3.44
CA THR A 210 -28.12 -11.24 -3.40
C THR A 210 -28.59 -10.83 -4.79
N PRO A 211 -29.91 -10.61 -5.02
CA PRO A 211 -30.42 -10.12 -6.30
C PRO A 211 -29.75 -8.79 -6.71
N PRO A 212 -29.67 -8.50 -8.02
CA PRO A 212 -29.04 -7.29 -8.53
C PRO A 212 -29.68 -6.06 -7.87
N PRO A 213 -28.87 -5.08 -7.43
CA PRO A 213 -29.39 -3.87 -6.79
C PRO A 213 -30.36 -3.14 -7.73
N PRO A 214 -31.38 -2.44 -7.20
CA PRO A 214 -32.31 -1.65 -7.99
C PRO A 214 -31.54 -0.65 -8.88
N THR A 215 -32.10 -0.35 -10.06
CA THR A 215 -31.47 0.41 -11.16
C THR A 215 -31.09 1.86 -10.84
N SER A 216 -31.37 2.36 -9.63
CA SER A 216 -30.93 3.67 -9.13
C SER A 216 -29.68 3.50 -8.26
N CYS A 217 -28.58 3.02 -8.84
CA CYS A 217 -27.31 3.00 -8.13
C CYS A 217 -26.82 4.47 -8.01
N PRO A 218 -26.47 4.97 -6.81
CA PRO A 218 -25.90 6.29 -6.67
C PRO A 218 -24.65 6.42 -7.57
N PRO A 219 -24.30 7.65 -8.01
CA PRO A 219 -23.12 7.87 -8.84
C PRO A 219 -21.91 7.22 -8.18
N THR A 220 -21.17 6.42 -8.95
CA THR A 220 -19.96 5.76 -8.48
C THR A 220 -18.96 6.84 -8.06
N ILE A 221 -18.73 6.96 -6.76
CA ILE A 221 -17.72 7.86 -6.22
C ILE A 221 -16.35 7.32 -6.63
N GLN A 222 -15.53 8.19 -7.20
CA GLN A 222 -14.23 7.88 -7.77
C GLN A 222 -13.22 8.94 -7.36
N LEU A 223 -11.98 8.54 -7.10
CA LEU A 223 -10.90 9.50 -7.01
C LEU A 223 -10.69 10.12 -8.39
N SER A 224 -10.51 11.43 -8.43
CA SER A 224 -10.30 12.19 -9.67
C SER A 224 -8.94 12.91 -9.63
N PRO A 225 -8.42 13.38 -10.77
CA PRO A 225 -7.21 14.20 -10.79
C PRO A 225 -7.28 15.40 -9.84
N ALA A 226 -8.44 16.05 -9.71
CA ALA A 226 -8.64 17.19 -8.81
C ALA A 226 -8.42 16.81 -7.33
N HIS A 227 -8.76 15.59 -6.92
CA HIS A 227 -8.45 15.13 -5.56
C HIS A 227 -6.94 15.04 -5.34
N ILE A 228 -6.19 14.52 -6.32
CA ILE A 228 -4.73 14.42 -6.25
C ILE A 228 -4.09 15.81 -6.29
N ASP A 229 -4.69 16.76 -7.02
CA ASP A 229 -4.27 18.17 -7.03
C ASP A 229 -4.37 18.87 -5.68
N LEU A 230 -5.16 18.36 -4.72
CA LEU A 230 -5.19 18.86 -3.33
C LEU A 230 -3.90 18.57 -2.54
N LEU A 231 -3.11 17.59 -2.97
CA LEU A 231 -1.93 17.16 -2.23
C LEU A 231 -0.80 18.17 -2.35
N THR A 232 -0.09 18.39 -1.24
CA THR A 232 1.16 19.17 -1.24
C THR A 232 2.26 18.44 -2.00
N PRO A 233 3.30 19.13 -2.50
CA PRO A 233 4.44 18.48 -3.14
C PRO A 233 5.05 17.31 -2.34
N ALA A 234 5.22 17.49 -1.03
CA ALA A 234 5.73 16.44 -0.14
C ALA A 234 4.77 15.24 -0.04
N GLN A 235 3.46 15.51 0.03
CA GLN A 235 2.44 14.47 0.05
C GLN A 235 2.38 13.71 -1.26
N VAL A 236 2.50 14.38 -2.42
CA VAL A 236 2.61 13.71 -3.72
C VAL A 236 3.84 12.82 -3.75
N HIS A 237 5.00 13.32 -3.32
CA HIS A 237 6.24 12.53 -3.34
C HIS A 237 6.13 11.27 -2.48
N ALA A 238 5.68 11.40 -1.23
CA ALA A 238 5.53 10.27 -0.32
C ALA A 238 4.48 9.26 -0.81
N THR A 239 3.30 9.74 -1.26
CA THR A 239 2.21 8.89 -1.77
C THR A 239 2.64 8.15 -3.03
N ARG A 240 3.29 8.86 -3.96
CA ARG A 240 3.82 8.27 -5.20
C ARG A 240 4.89 7.24 -4.93
N GLY A 241 5.83 7.51 -4.02
CA GLY A 241 6.88 6.57 -3.65
C GLY A 241 6.31 5.25 -3.19
N TYR A 242 5.34 5.31 -2.28
CA TYR A 242 4.69 4.11 -1.75
C TYR A 242 3.79 3.43 -2.80
N ALA A 243 2.97 4.17 -3.55
CA ALA A 243 2.15 3.60 -4.62
C ALA A 243 3.00 2.89 -5.70
N ARG A 244 4.10 3.51 -6.16
CA ARG A 244 4.99 2.85 -7.14
C ARG A 244 5.66 1.61 -6.59
N HIS A 245 6.04 1.62 -5.31
CA HIS A 245 6.62 0.45 -4.64
C HIS A 245 5.61 -0.71 -4.64
N LEU A 246 4.36 -0.45 -4.25
CA LEU A 246 3.29 -1.45 -4.32
C LEU A 246 3.05 -1.96 -5.76
N ALA A 247 2.96 -1.03 -6.72
CA ALA A 247 2.74 -1.36 -8.12
C ALA A 247 3.85 -2.24 -8.72
N SER A 248 5.08 -2.11 -8.24
CA SER A 248 6.22 -2.90 -8.72
C SER A 248 6.03 -4.41 -8.51
N PHE A 249 5.28 -4.83 -7.48
CA PHE A 249 5.05 -6.26 -7.20
C PHE A 249 4.10 -6.94 -8.19
N PHE A 250 3.25 -6.17 -8.88
CA PHE A 250 2.23 -6.73 -9.78
C PHE A 250 2.25 -6.19 -11.21
N SER A 251 3.17 -5.27 -11.53
CA SER A 251 3.32 -4.75 -12.91
C SER A 251 4.10 -5.70 -13.81
N ASP A 252 5.06 -6.46 -13.27
CA ASP A 252 5.97 -7.31 -14.04
C ASP A 252 5.73 -8.83 -13.86
N THR A 253 4.65 -9.22 -13.18
CA THR A 253 4.39 -10.62 -12.79
C THR A 253 4.35 -11.58 -13.98
N HIS A 254 3.84 -11.14 -15.13
CA HIS A 254 3.77 -12.00 -16.32
C HIS A 254 5.10 -12.17 -17.06
N ARG A 255 6.10 -11.32 -16.83
CA ARG A 255 7.33 -11.34 -17.64
C ARG A 255 8.50 -12.05 -16.99
N ASN A 256 8.66 -11.93 -15.68
CA ASN A 256 9.86 -12.45 -15.00
C ASN A 256 9.56 -13.38 -13.82
N GLY A 257 8.29 -13.78 -13.62
CA GLY A 257 7.91 -14.60 -12.46
C GLY A 257 8.17 -13.89 -11.13
N HIS A 258 7.93 -12.57 -11.09
CA HIS A 258 8.08 -11.79 -9.86
C HIS A 258 7.14 -12.33 -8.78
N ASP A 259 7.71 -12.58 -7.60
CA ASP A 259 6.97 -12.98 -6.42
C ASP A 259 6.12 -11.79 -5.94
N ALA A 260 4.79 -11.94 -6.00
CA ALA A 260 3.85 -10.97 -5.45
C ALA A 260 3.64 -11.17 -3.94
N GLY A 261 4.31 -12.15 -3.33
CA GLY A 261 4.33 -12.41 -1.89
C GLY A 261 4.53 -11.17 -1.01
N PRO A 262 5.45 -10.24 -1.33
CA PRO A 262 5.61 -8.98 -0.61
C PRO A 262 4.32 -8.17 -0.35
N LEU A 263 3.30 -8.29 -1.22
CA LEU A 263 2.01 -7.61 -0.99
C LEU A 263 1.33 -8.04 0.31
N ILE A 264 1.55 -9.27 0.80
CA ILE A 264 0.97 -9.72 2.07
C ILE A 264 1.49 -8.90 3.24
N VAL A 265 2.73 -8.43 3.14
CA VAL A 265 3.40 -7.67 4.18
C VAL A 265 2.83 -6.26 4.25
N HIS A 266 2.56 -5.64 3.10
CA HIS A 266 1.87 -4.35 3.06
C HIS A 266 0.42 -4.46 3.53
N ALA A 267 -0.29 -5.53 3.14
CA ALA A 267 -1.63 -5.83 3.66
C ALA A 267 -1.60 -6.00 5.20
N TYR A 268 -0.59 -6.69 5.73
CA TYR A 268 -0.36 -6.82 7.18
C TYR A 268 -0.16 -5.46 7.85
N THR A 269 0.77 -4.63 7.36
CA THR A 269 1.06 -3.32 7.94
C THR A 269 -0.18 -2.42 7.96
N ARG A 270 -0.95 -2.41 6.87
CA ARG A 270 -2.11 -1.53 6.69
C ARG A 270 -3.33 -2.06 7.44
N TYR A 271 -3.86 -3.22 7.06
CA TYR A 271 -5.12 -3.71 7.61
C TYR A 271 -5.05 -4.00 9.13
N LEU A 272 -3.95 -4.59 9.62
CA LEU A 272 -3.84 -4.81 11.09
C LEU A 272 -3.61 -3.49 11.84
N GLY A 273 -2.96 -2.51 11.21
CA GLY A 273 -2.85 -1.15 11.73
C GLY A 273 -4.23 -0.49 11.88
N ASP A 274 -5.08 -0.60 10.86
CA ASP A 274 -6.44 -0.04 10.88
C ASP A 274 -7.33 -0.69 11.94
N LEU A 275 -7.22 -2.01 12.12
CA LEU A 275 -7.91 -2.77 13.17
C LEU A 275 -7.37 -2.49 14.58
N SER A 276 -6.26 -1.75 14.73
CA SER A 276 -5.63 -1.43 16.01
C SER A 276 -5.50 0.08 16.20
N GLY A 277 -4.36 0.67 15.80
CA GLY A 277 -4.09 2.11 15.87
C GLY A 277 -5.15 2.95 15.17
N GLY A 278 -5.71 2.45 14.06
CA GLY A 278 -6.81 3.12 13.34
C GLY A 278 -8.03 3.42 14.22
N GLN A 279 -8.36 2.54 15.18
CA GLN A 279 -9.48 2.76 16.10
C GLN A 279 -9.21 3.90 17.09
N HIS A 280 -7.95 4.18 17.40
CA HIS A 280 -7.56 5.35 18.19
C HIS A 280 -7.60 6.63 17.35
N ILE A 281 -7.17 6.56 16.08
CA ILE A 281 -7.29 7.68 15.13
C ILE A 281 -8.77 8.04 15.00
N LEU A 282 -9.65 7.08 14.70
CA LEU A 282 -11.10 7.26 14.60
C LEU A 282 -11.67 8.06 15.78
N LYS A 283 -11.42 7.61 17.02
CA LYS A 283 -11.93 8.28 18.23
C LYS A 283 -11.51 9.75 18.33
N LYS A 284 -10.33 10.09 17.82
CA LYS A 284 -9.79 11.46 17.85
C LYS A 284 -10.33 12.31 16.72
N VAL A 285 -10.29 11.79 15.49
CA VAL A 285 -10.67 12.54 14.28
C VAL A 285 -12.18 12.72 14.19
N ALA A 286 -12.99 11.71 14.54
CA ALA A 286 -14.45 11.83 14.55
C ALA A 286 -14.96 12.83 15.59
N LYS A 287 -14.29 12.89 16.75
CA LYS A 287 -14.59 13.92 17.75
C LYS A 287 -14.23 15.33 17.26
N ARG A 288 -13.16 15.46 16.47
CA ARG A 288 -12.63 16.75 16.04
C ARG A 288 -13.36 17.32 14.82
N TRP A 289 -13.73 16.46 13.88
CA TRP A 289 -14.34 16.83 12.62
C TRP A 289 -15.58 15.98 12.32
N PRO A 290 -16.63 16.04 13.15
CA PRO A 290 -17.87 15.32 12.87
C PRO A 290 -18.41 15.70 11.49
N CYS A 291 -18.98 14.74 10.77
CA CYS A 291 -19.69 14.99 9.50
C CYS A 291 -21.21 14.87 9.67
N GLU A 292 -21.72 15.31 10.82
CA GLU A 292 -23.16 15.44 11.04
C GLU A 292 -23.70 16.43 10.01
N VAL A 293 -24.28 15.90 8.93
CA VAL A 293 -25.18 16.67 8.09
C VAL A 293 -26.41 16.86 8.96
N GLU A 294 -26.64 18.11 9.39
CA GLU A 294 -27.78 18.50 10.20
C GLU A 294 -29.02 17.81 9.62
N GLU A 295 -29.54 16.79 10.33
CA GLU A 295 -30.58 15.92 9.82
C GLU A 295 -31.82 16.78 9.58
N GLN A 296 -32.01 17.25 8.34
CA GLN A 296 -33.26 17.88 7.99
C GLN A 296 -34.31 16.78 8.10
N PRO A 297 -35.34 16.93 8.95
CA PRO A 297 -36.29 15.87 9.28
C PRO A 297 -37.22 15.49 8.11
N SER A 298 -36.97 15.99 6.90
CA SER A 298 -37.76 15.73 5.72
C SER A 298 -36.94 15.06 4.62
N SER A 299 -37.15 13.75 4.50
CA SER A 299 -36.98 12.91 3.31
C SER A 299 -35.56 12.73 2.73
N GLU A 300 -35.12 11.47 2.71
CA GLU A 300 -33.91 10.94 2.05
C GLU A 300 -32.58 11.40 2.67
N SER A 301 -32.21 10.76 3.79
CA SER A 301 -30.83 10.75 4.28
C SER A 301 -29.88 10.34 3.14
N THR A 302 -29.06 11.28 2.69
CA THR A 302 -28.06 11.07 1.64
C THR A 302 -27.07 10.02 2.12
N ALA A 303 -26.89 8.97 1.30
CA ALA A 303 -26.13 7.77 1.60
C ALA A 303 -24.59 7.96 1.77
N LEU A 304 -24.11 9.17 2.05
CA LEU A 304 -22.69 9.52 2.11
C LEU A 304 -21.96 9.00 3.37
N GLY A 305 -22.65 8.37 4.31
CA GLY A 305 -22.05 7.93 5.56
C GLY A 305 -21.66 9.12 6.46
N ASP A 306 -21.04 8.85 7.59
CA ASP A 306 -20.65 9.89 8.56
C ASP A 306 -19.20 10.37 8.40
N GLY A 307 -18.58 10.06 7.27
CA GLY A 307 -17.19 10.41 6.97
C GLY A 307 -16.12 9.54 7.64
N PHE A 308 -16.51 8.44 8.29
CA PHE A 308 -15.57 7.55 8.99
C PHE A 308 -15.77 6.05 8.70
N ASP A 309 -16.36 5.71 7.56
CA ASP A 309 -16.58 4.34 7.12
C ASP A 309 -15.27 3.57 6.89
N PHE A 310 -14.14 4.25 6.62
CA PHE A 310 -12.82 3.63 6.49
C PHE A 310 -12.42 2.84 7.74
N TYR A 311 -12.68 3.40 8.92
CA TYR A 311 -12.32 2.77 10.20
C TYR A 311 -13.34 1.74 10.68
N ARG A 312 -14.47 1.61 9.97
CA ARG A 312 -15.53 0.66 10.29
C ARG A 312 -15.36 -0.61 9.47
N PHE A 313 -15.22 -1.71 10.18
CA PHE A 313 -15.19 -3.03 9.59
C PHE A 313 -16.61 -3.57 9.72
N LYS A 314 -17.41 -3.38 8.66
CA LYS A 314 -18.79 -3.86 8.63
C LYS A 314 -18.76 -5.37 8.83
N GLU A 315 -19.62 -5.85 9.71
CA GLU A 315 -19.89 -7.27 9.86
C GLU A 315 -20.36 -7.77 8.49
N ALA A 316 -19.58 -8.64 7.84
CA ALA A 316 -20.07 -9.30 6.64
C ALA A 316 -21.35 -10.02 7.05
N ALA A 317 -22.47 -9.65 6.44
CA ALA A 317 -23.76 -10.25 6.70
C ALA A 317 -23.62 -11.78 6.65
N ALA A 318 -23.62 -12.38 7.85
CA ALA A 318 -23.56 -13.80 8.15
C ALA A 318 -22.92 -14.70 7.08
N VAL A 319 -21.67 -14.45 6.67
CA VAL A 319 -20.89 -15.52 6.02
C VAL A 319 -20.57 -16.51 7.14
N PRO A 320 -21.15 -17.73 7.14
CA PRO A 320 -20.90 -18.68 8.22
C PRO A 320 -19.42 -19.05 8.16
N LEU A 321 -18.62 -18.51 9.08
CA LEU A 321 -17.25 -18.92 9.29
C LEU A 321 -17.29 -20.34 9.85
N THR A 322 -17.33 -21.34 8.96
CA THR A 322 -17.07 -22.72 9.34
C THR A 322 -15.58 -22.83 9.62
N THR A 323 -15.16 -22.41 10.82
CA THR A 323 -13.79 -22.53 11.29
C THR A 323 -13.46 -24.01 11.43
N THR A 324 -12.88 -24.61 10.39
CA THR A 324 -12.43 -26.02 10.38
C THR A 324 -11.07 -26.21 11.05
N ALA A 325 -10.51 -25.16 11.69
CA ALA A 325 -9.23 -25.23 12.39
C ALA A 325 -9.37 -25.92 13.75
N THR A 326 -9.16 -27.25 13.73
CA THR A 326 -8.50 -28.06 14.76
C THR A 326 -8.60 -27.58 16.22
N GLY A 327 -9.62 -28.06 16.93
CA GLY A 327 -9.44 -28.65 18.26
C GLY A 327 -9.30 -27.73 19.47
N ALA A 328 -10.34 -26.94 19.78
CA ALA A 328 -10.72 -26.66 21.17
C ALA A 328 -12.21 -26.28 21.19
N ALA A 329 -13.04 -27.25 21.58
CA ALA A 329 -14.50 -27.15 21.55
C ALA A 329 -15.01 -26.15 22.60
N HIS A 330 -15.35 -24.94 22.16
CA HIS A 330 -16.42 -24.15 22.78
C HIS A 330 -17.56 -24.04 21.79
N ALA A 331 -18.32 -25.15 21.68
CA ALA A 331 -19.54 -25.22 20.91
C ALA A 331 -20.62 -24.35 21.58
N SER A 332 -20.72 -23.11 21.14
CA SER A 332 -21.87 -22.25 21.38
C SER A 332 -22.69 -22.30 20.09
N GLU A 333 -23.95 -22.69 20.15
CA GLU A 333 -24.79 -22.76 18.95
C GLU A 333 -24.92 -21.38 18.27
N PRO A 334 -24.84 -21.32 16.93
CA PRO A 334 -24.94 -20.06 16.20
C PRO A 334 -26.39 -19.61 16.11
N GLY A 335 -26.77 -18.65 16.96
CA GLY A 335 -27.99 -17.87 16.75
C GLY A 335 -27.85 -17.03 15.46
N LEU A 336 -28.91 -16.99 14.65
CA LEU A 336 -28.96 -16.30 13.35
C LEU A 336 -28.75 -14.77 13.42
N ASP A 337 -28.77 -14.17 14.61
CA ASP A 337 -28.62 -12.73 14.85
C ASP A 337 -27.33 -12.37 15.60
N GLY A 338 -26.32 -13.25 15.57
CA GLY A 338 -25.06 -13.01 16.26
C GLY A 338 -24.29 -11.80 15.67
N PRO A 339 -23.65 -10.97 16.52
CA PRO A 339 -22.74 -9.94 16.04
C PRO A 339 -21.63 -10.63 15.22
N GLY A 340 -21.36 -10.11 14.02
CA GLY A 340 -20.30 -10.58 13.14
C GLY A 340 -18.90 -10.54 13.77
N PRO A 341 -17.86 -10.91 13.00
CA PRO A 341 -16.52 -11.10 13.54
C PRO A 341 -15.99 -9.80 14.14
N SER A 342 -15.53 -9.87 15.39
CA SER A 342 -14.91 -8.72 16.04
C SER A 342 -13.59 -8.36 15.38
N ALA A 343 -13.09 -7.14 15.61
CA ALA A 343 -11.76 -6.75 15.15
C ALA A 343 -10.63 -7.66 15.69
N ALA A 344 -10.84 -8.35 16.81
CA ALA A 344 -9.90 -9.34 17.31
C ALA A 344 -9.93 -10.62 16.47
N ASP A 345 -11.12 -11.08 16.09
CA ASP A 345 -11.31 -12.28 15.25
C ASP A 345 -10.71 -12.06 13.85
N LEU A 346 -10.93 -10.88 13.25
CA LEU A 346 -10.33 -10.51 11.98
C LEU A 346 -8.80 -10.52 12.02
N LYS A 347 -8.18 -10.07 13.13
CA LYS A 347 -6.72 -10.12 13.29
C LYS A 347 -6.21 -11.55 13.41
N VAL A 348 -6.93 -12.43 14.10
CA VAL A 348 -6.54 -13.85 14.22
C VAL A 348 -6.64 -14.51 12.85
N LEU A 349 -7.79 -14.38 12.18
CA LEU A 349 -8.02 -14.94 10.85
C LEU A 349 -6.97 -14.47 9.84
N PHE A 350 -6.62 -13.18 9.85
CA PHE A 350 -5.58 -12.64 8.98
C PHE A 350 -4.21 -13.28 9.23
N ARG A 351 -3.81 -13.44 10.50
CA ARG A 351 -2.53 -14.08 10.86
C ARG A 351 -2.51 -15.55 10.49
N ASP A 352 -3.61 -16.26 10.69
CA ASP A 352 -3.73 -17.67 10.31
C ASP A 352 -3.56 -17.83 8.79
N CYS A 353 -4.20 -16.95 7.99
CA CYS A 353 -4.01 -16.93 6.53
C CYS A 353 -2.55 -16.65 6.12
N MET A 354 -1.85 -15.74 6.82
CA MET A 354 -0.44 -15.46 6.55
C MET A 354 0.46 -16.66 6.84
N ASP A 355 0.22 -17.31 7.98
CA ASP A 355 1.00 -18.44 8.45
C ASP A 355 0.79 -19.65 7.54
N GLU A 356 -0.45 -19.93 7.14
CA GLU A 356 -0.77 -20.92 6.12
C GLU A 356 -0.12 -20.58 4.77
N GLY A 357 -0.13 -19.30 4.39
CA GLY A 357 0.47 -18.84 3.13
C GLY A 357 1.96 -19.11 3.08
N LEU A 358 2.67 -18.85 4.19
CA LEU A 358 4.09 -19.17 4.33
C LEU A 358 4.33 -20.68 4.23
N ASP A 359 3.52 -21.49 4.91
CA ASP A 359 3.65 -22.95 4.87
C ASP A 359 3.49 -23.49 3.44
N ARG A 360 2.52 -22.96 2.67
CA ARG A 360 2.35 -23.29 1.25
C ARG A 360 3.56 -22.87 0.42
N HIS A 361 4.06 -21.65 0.63
CA HIS A 361 5.23 -21.13 -0.10
C HIS A 361 6.49 -21.96 0.18
N VAL A 362 6.72 -22.35 1.43
CA VAL A 362 7.84 -23.24 1.82
C VAL A 362 7.65 -24.65 1.28
N GLY A 363 6.42 -25.16 1.24
CA GLY A 363 6.09 -26.45 0.63
C GLY A 363 6.45 -26.56 -0.85
N LEU A 364 6.55 -25.42 -1.54
CA LEU A 364 6.99 -25.32 -2.94
C LEU A 364 8.52 -25.23 -3.10
N GLY A 365 9.28 -25.44 -2.01
CA GLY A 365 10.74 -25.51 -2.03
C GLY A 365 11.46 -24.22 -1.61
N ALA A 366 10.74 -23.17 -1.23
CA ALA A 366 11.35 -21.96 -0.69
C ALA A 366 11.97 -22.23 0.69
N SER A 367 13.15 -21.64 0.96
CA SER A 367 13.75 -21.68 2.30
C SER A 367 12.91 -20.83 3.26
N ARG A 368 12.33 -21.44 4.30
CA ARG A 368 11.55 -20.72 5.33
C ARG A 368 12.32 -19.55 5.93
N CYS A 369 13.59 -19.77 6.31
CA CYS A 369 14.44 -18.73 6.89
C CYS A 369 14.69 -17.57 5.91
N GLY A 370 14.95 -17.89 4.64
CA GLY A 370 15.13 -16.89 3.58
C GLY A 370 13.86 -16.08 3.33
N ALA A 371 12.72 -16.75 3.21
CA ALA A 371 11.41 -16.12 3.01
C ALA A 371 11.06 -15.20 4.19
N LEU A 372 11.19 -15.68 5.43
CA LEU A 372 10.95 -14.88 6.63
C LEU A 372 11.85 -13.63 6.68
N THR A 373 13.14 -13.78 6.38
CA THR A 373 14.08 -12.65 6.38
C THR A 373 13.70 -11.60 5.33
N ALA A 374 13.36 -12.04 4.12
CA ALA A 374 12.94 -11.15 3.04
C ALA A 374 11.62 -10.42 3.37
N LEU A 375 10.63 -11.15 3.88
CA LEU A 375 9.32 -10.57 4.25
C LEU A 375 9.42 -9.63 5.45
N VAL A 376 10.27 -9.92 6.44
CA VAL A 376 10.54 -8.99 7.56
C VAL A 376 11.25 -7.73 7.09
N LYS A 377 12.21 -7.85 6.16
CA LYS A 377 12.86 -6.68 5.55
C LYS A 377 11.83 -5.82 4.84
N GLU A 378 10.97 -6.43 4.03
CA GLU A 378 9.88 -5.72 3.36
C GLU A 378 8.91 -5.07 4.36
N GLY A 379 8.68 -5.73 5.50
CA GLY A 379 7.85 -5.17 6.58
C GLY A 379 8.39 -3.87 7.11
N ASN A 380 9.70 -3.79 7.29
CA ASN A 380 10.37 -2.55 7.69
C ASN A 380 10.26 -1.47 6.61
N THR A 381 10.47 -1.82 5.33
CA THR A 381 10.24 -0.89 4.21
C THR A 381 8.80 -0.38 4.17
N SER A 382 7.80 -1.24 4.40
CA SER A 382 6.40 -0.84 4.52
C SER A 382 6.20 0.20 5.64
N PHE A 383 6.82 0.01 6.81
CA PHE A 383 6.76 1.00 7.90
C PHE A 383 7.49 2.31 7.57
N GLU A 384 8.63 2.26 6.88
CA GLU A 384 9.35 3.46 6.41
C GLU A 384 8.50 4.27 5.43
N GLN A 385 7.83 3.60 4.48
CA GLN A 385 6.90 4.27 3.57
C GLN A 385 5.73 4.92 4.32
N ASN A 386 5.19 4.26 5.35
CA ASN A 386 4.16 4.86 6.22
C ASN A 386 4.71 6.06 7.02
N ALA A 387 5.95 5.98 7.52
CA ALA A 387 6.61 7.09 8.20
C ALA A 387 6.70 8.31 7.26
N ALA A 388 7.10 8.11 6.01
CA ALA A 388 7.18 9.16 5.01
C ALA A 388 5.81 9.81 4.72
N LEU A 389 4.71 9.04 4.72
CA LEU A 389 3.36 9.62 4.59
C LEU A 389 3.01 10.53 5.77
N PHE A 390 3.30 10.11 7.00
CA PHE A 390 3.06 10.94 8.19
C PHE A 390 3.96 12.18 8.22
N GLU A 391 5.22 12.02 7.82
CA GLU A 391 6.18 13.13 7.77
C GLU A 391 5.76 14.20 6.74
N ALA A 392 5.18 13.77 5.62
CA ALA A 392 4.62 14.67 4.61
C ALA A 392 3.41 15.50 5.10
N LEU A 393 2.83 15.18 6.27
CA LEU A 393 1.80 16.00 6.91
C LEU A 393 2.38 17.23 7.63
N LEU A 394 3.69 17.24 7.89
CA LEU A 394 4.34 18.33 8.59
C LEU A 394 4.71 19.45 7.62
N PRO A 395 4.68 20.72 8.07
CA PRO A 395 5.35 21.81 7.37
C PRO A 395 6.83 21.49 7.19
N ALA A 396 7.43 21.96 6.10
CA ALA A 396 8.78 21.54 5.71
C ALA A 396 9.84 21.81 6.79
N LYS A 397 9.74 22.95 7.49
CA LYS A 397 10.62 23.32 8.62
C LYS A 397 10.61 22.35 9.81
N HIS A 398 9.58 21.51 9.93
CA HIS A 398 9.43 20.56 11.02
C HIS A 398 9.74 19.12 10.64
N ARG A 399 9.98 18.86 9.35
CA ARG A 399 10.34 17.54 8.88
C ARG A 399 11.76 17.19 9.31
N MET A 400 12.00 15.92 9.57
CA MET A 400 13.34 15.38 9.79
C MET A 400 14.18 15.73 8.56
N SER A 401 15.13 16.65 8.74
CA SER A 401 16.06 16.95 7.67
C SER A 401 16.87 15.68 7.42
N ALA A 402 17.15 15.36 6.16
CA ALA A 402 18.01 14.23 5.83
C ALA A 402 19.44 14.38 6.43
N GLN A 403 19.79 15.55 6.96
CA GLN A 403 21.07 15.85 7.58
C GLN A 403 21.12 15.52 9.09
N ASP A 404 19.98 15.44 9.79
CA ASP A 404 19.99 15.19 11.24
C ASP A 404 20.30 13.73 11.61
N ASP A 405 20.23 12.80 10.65
CA ASP A 405 20.55 11.39 10.89
C ASP A 405 22.06 11.14 11.07
N ASP A 406 22.93 12.03 10.60
CA ASP A 406 24.39 11.85 10.71
C ASP A 406 24.91 12.12 12.13
N VAL A 407 24.16 12.85 12.97
CA VAL A 407 24.61 13.27 14.31
C VAL A 407 24.19 12.28 15.41
N LEU A 408 23.19 11.44 15.17
CA LEU A 408 22.66 10.52 16.20
C LEU A 408 23.29 9.12 16.22
N VAL A 409 24.18 8.79 15.27
CA VAL A 409 24.85 7.48 15.23
C VAL A 409 26.10 7.42 16.14
N GLU A 410 26.64 8.55 16.58
CA GLU A 410 27.88 8.56 17.40
C GLU A 410 27.63 8.45 18.92
N GLY A 411 26.37 8.36 19.35
CA GLY A 411 25.96 8.34 20.76
C GLY A 411 25.36 7.01 21.25
N THR A 412 26.21 6.00 21.49
CA THR A 412 25.97 4.92 22.48
C THR A 412 24.62 4.15 22.36
N LEU A 413 24.30 3.58 21.20
CA LEU A 413 23.37 2.45 21.18
C LEU A 413 24.12 1.19 21.68
N PRO A 414 23.62 0.47 22.71
CA PRO A 414 24.18 -0.81 23.08
C PRO A 414 24.03 -1.76 21.88
N SER A 415 25.14 -2.35 21.46
CA SER A 415 25.20 -3.39 20.43
C SER A 415 24.17 -4.48 20.74
N HIS A 416 22.98 -4.39 20.15
CA HIS A 416 22.06 -5.49 20.07
C HIS A 416 22.66 -6.45 19.05
N SER A 417 23.36 -7.46 19.57
CA SER A 417 23.74 -8.62 18.77
C SER A 417 22.49 -9.12 18.02
N PRO A 418 22.59 -9.45 16.73
CA PRO A 418 21.48 -10.08 16.03
C PRO A 418 21.03 -11.29 16.84
N ILE A 419 19.72 -11.41 17.06
CA ILE A 419 19.11 -12.60 17.65
C ILE A 419 19.61 -13.79 16.82
N ALA A 420 20.52 -14.57 17.38
CA ALA A 420 21.09 -15.73 16.73
C ALA A 420 19.97 -16.76 16.56
N LEU A 421 19.49 -16.92 15.33
CA LEU A 421 18.79 -18.13 14.94
C LEU A 421 19.74 -19.32 15.16
N PRO A 422 19.24 -20.49 15.63
CA PRO A 422 20.09 -21.65 15.85
C PRO A 422 20.80 -22.04 14.54
N GLN A 423 22.11 -21.81 14.49
CA GLN A 423 22.96 -22.21 13.38
C GLN A 423 23.02 -23.74 13.34
N GLN A 424 22.38 -24.35 12.34
CA GLN A 424 22.73 -25.70 11.92
C GLN A 424 24.04 -25.64 11.14
N SER A 425 25.05 -26.36 11.63
CA SER A 425 26.36 -26.52 11.02
C SER A 425 26.24 -27.19 9.65
N ALA A 426 26.47 -26.44 8.57
CA ALA A 426 26.68 -26.98 7.23
C ALA A 426 28.18 -26.89 6.87
N SER A 427 28.74 -28.02 6.43
CA SER A 427 30.12 -28.19 5.95
C SER A 427 30.39 -27.45 4.62
N PRO A 428 31.65 -27.04 4.34
CA PRO A 428 31.97 -26.23 3.17
C PRO A 428 32.11 -27.09 1.90
N GLY A 429 31.40 -26.70 0.83
CA GLY A 429 31.61 -27.14 -0.55
C GLY A 429 32.22 -26.02 -1.39
N PRO A 430 32.96 -26.33 -2.48
CA PRO A 430 33.86 -25.41 -3.15
C PRO A 430 33.15 -24.40 -4.06
N SER A 431 33.77 -23.22 -4.17
CA SER A 431 33.36 -22.09 -5.01
C SER A 431 33.60 -22.35 -6.49
N LEU A 432 32.61 -22.02 -7.32
CA LEU A 432 32.73 -21.92 -8.77
C LEU A 432 32.52 -20.46 -9.17
N GLY A 433 33.64 -19.81 -9.48
CA GLY A 433 33.65 -18.51 -10.15
C GLY A 433 33.65 -18.69 -11.67
N SER A 434 32.90 -17.81 -12.33
CA SER A 434 33.10 -17.33 -13.71
C SER A 434 32.93 -18.31 -14.87
N THR A 435 31.81 -18.19 -15.60
CA THR A 435 31.74 -18.42 -17.06
C THR A 435 30.47 -17.79 -17.64
N ALA A 436 30.48 -16.46 -17.74
CA ALA A 436 29.50 -15.68 -18.49
C ALA A 436 30.20 -14.96 -19.65
N LEU A 437 30.75 -15.71 -20.61
CA LEU A 437 31.26 -15.18 -21.89
C LEU A 437 31.63 -16.33 -22.86
N SER A 438 30.65 -17.08 -23.39
CA SER A 438 30.89 -18.07 -24.47
C SER A 438 29.63 -18.46 -25.25
N LEU A 439 28.75 -17.51 -25.59
CA LEU A 439 27.55 -17.86 -26.39
C LEU A 439 27.20 -16.91 -27.54
N VAL A 440 28.16 -16.12 -28.03
CA VAL A 440 27.94 -15.22 -29.20
C VAL A 440 28.86 -15.55 -30.40
N GLN A 441 29.69 -16.60 -30.32
CA GLN A 441 30.67 -16.89 -31.39
C GLN A 441 30.38 -18.16 -32.20
N ALA A 442 29.12 -18.59 -32.30
CA ALA A 442 28.76 -19.84 -32.98
C ALA A 442 27.75 -19.71 -34.15
N VAL A 443 27.35 -18.50 -34.59
CA VAL A 443 26.27 -18.34 -35.59
C VAL A 443 26.71 -17.79 -36.95
N LEU A 444 27.96 -17.38 -37.13
CA LEU A 444 28.39 -16.81 -38.42
C LEU A 444 29.77 -17.34 -38.85
N LEU A 445 29.79 -18.48 -39.55
CA LEU A 445 30.61 -18.75 -40.77
C LEU A 445 30.37 -20.20 -41.27
N PRO A 446 30.45 -20.46 -42.59
CA PRO A 446 30.02 -21.70 -43.21
C PRO A 446 31.15 -22.74 -43.24
N THR A 447 30.84 -24.00 -42.93
CA THR A 447 31.76 -25.14 -43.10
C THR A 447 31.48 -25.87 -44.40
N SER A 448 32.49 -25.92 -45.27
CA SER A 448 32.53 -26.82 -46.43
C SER A 448 33.30 -28.11 -46.09
N ALA A 449 32.77 -29.22 -46.59
CA ALA A 449 33.46 -30.46 -46.98
C ALA A 449 33.83 -31.53 -45.92
N GLN A 450 32.93 -32.53 -45.84
CA GLN A 450 33.14 -33.94 -46.24
C GLN A 450 34.03 -34.85 -45.37
N LYS A 451 33.43 -35.92 -44.79
CA LYS A 451 33.45 -37.32 -45.32
C LYS A 451 33.28 -38.36 -44.17
N GLY A 452 32.21 -39.16 -44.22
CA GLY A 452 32.25 -40.55 -43.73
C GLY A 452 31.15 -41.04 -42.77
N ARG A 453 30.22 -41.86 -43.32
CA ARG A 453 29.49 -43.02 -42.74
C ARG A 453 28.36 -42.82 -41.70
N SER A 454 27.13 -43.12 -42.19
CA SER A 454 26.07 -44.03 -41.67
C SER A 454 25.78 -44.08 -40.16
N ALA A 455 24.55 -44.07 -39.64
CA ALA A 455 23.20 -44.11 -40.19
C ALA A 455 22.20 -43.81 -39.04
N MET A 456 21.07 -43.15 -39.35
CA MET A 456 19.69 -43.43 -38.92
C MET A 456 18.84 -42.15 -39.00
N SER A 457 17.71 -42.33 -39.67
CA SER A 457 16.76 -41.32 -40.12
C SER A 457 15.76 -40.96 -39.03
N ALA A 458 15.57 -39.66 -38.76
CA ALA A 458 14.32 -39.11 -38.28
C ALA A 458 14.15 -37.70 -38.87
N ALA A 459 13.16 -37.54 -39.74
CA ALA A 459 12.88 -36.32 -40.48
C ALA A 459 12.22 -35.27 -39.57
N ILE A 460 12.78 -34.05 -39.55
CA ILE A 460 12.14 -32.83 -39.03
C ILE A 460 11.97 -31.87 -40.23
N PRO A 461 10.79 -31.28 -40.46
CA PRO A 461 10.56 -30.46 -41.65
C PRO A 461 11.29 -29.10 -41.55
N SER A 462 12.31 -28.93 -42.37
CA SER A 462 13.07 -27.68 -42.53
C SER A 462 12.34 -26.71 -43.47
N THR A 463 11.28 -26.08 -42.98
CA THR A 463 10.75 -24.84 -43.55
C THR A 463 10.40 -23.86 -42.43
N PHE A 464 11.40 -23.56 -41.59
CA PHE A 464 11.33 -22.38 -40.73
C PHE A 464 11.71 -21.17 -41.61
N SER A 465 10.67 -20.45 -42.01
CA SER A 465 10.68 -19.49 -43.10
C SER A 465 11.59 -18.29 -42.84
N ARG A 466 12.40 -17.92 -43.84
CA ARG A 466 13.13 -16.64 -43.92
C ARG A 466 12.23 -15.42 -43.67
N SER A 467 10.92 -15.55 -43.88
CA SER A 467 9.91 -14.54 -43.55
C SER A 467 9.82 -14.24 -42.06
N LEU A 468 10.07 -15.20 -41.17
CA LEU A 468 9.99 -14.98 -39.73
C LEU A 468 11.18 -14.15 -39.23
N VAL A 469 12.37 -14.39 -39.79
CA VAL A 469 13.58 -13.60 -39.49
C VAL A 469 13.44 -12.18 -40.06
N ALA A 470 12.88 -12.03 -41.27
CA ALA A 470 12.59 -10.71 -41.83
C ALA A 470 11.55 -9.93 -41.00
N LEU A 471 10.50 -10.60 -40.50
CA LEU A 471 9.49 -10.00 -39.62
C LEU A 471 10.11 -9.54 -38.29
N LEU A 472 11.01 -10.34 -37.72
CA LEU A 472 11.70 -10.02 -36.47
C LEU A 472 12.61 -8.79 -36.66
N ILE A 473 13.32 -8.69 -37.79
CA ILE A 473 14.19 -7.54 -38.11
C ILE A 473 13.36 -6.26 -38.28
N VAL A 474 12.19 -6.34 -38.95
CA VAL A 474 11.29 -5.19 -39.13
C VAL A 474 10.71 -4.73 -37.79
N LEU A 475 10.33 -5.66 -36.90
CA LEU A 475 9.83 -5.34 -35.56
C LEU A 475 10.90 -4.66 -34.69
N VAL A 476 12.13 -5.17 -34.72
CA VAL A 476 13.26 -4.57 -33.97
C VAL A 476 13.61 -3.19 -34.53
N ALA A 477 13.59 -3.01 -35.86
CA ALA A 477 13.82 -1.70 -36.48
C ALA A 477 12.70 -0.69 -36.16
N ALA A 478 11.43 -1.11 -36.11
CA ALA A 478 10.31 -0.26 -35.72
C ALA A 478 10.36 0.16 -34.25
N LEU A 479 10.76 -0.75 -33.35
CA LEU A 479 10.99 -0.45 -31.94
C LEU A 479 12.13 0.55 -31.75
N LEU A 480 13.26 0.35 -32.44
CA LEU A 480 14.39 1.28 -32.39
C LEU A 480 14.04 2.66 -32.98
N TRP A 481 13.26 2.70 -34.06
CA TRP A 481 12.76 3.95 -34.65
C TRP A 481 11.80 4.70 -33.71
N SER A 482 10.97 3.98 -32.95
CA SER A 482 10.05 4.58 -31.98
C SER A 482 10.79 5.24 -30.80
N THR A 483 11.97 4.72 -30.46
CA THR A 483 12.80 5.25 -29.36
C THR A 483 13.69 6.44 -29.75
N GLN A 484 13.79 6.79 -31.04
CA GLN A 484 14.69 7.86 -31.53
C GLN A 484 14.00 9.16 -31.95
N ARG A 485 12.71 9.37 -31.67
CA ARG A 485 12.08 10.68 -31.91
C ARG A 485 12.11 11.58 -30.66
N PRO A 486 12.81 12.72 -30.69
CA PRO A 486 12.59 13.78 -29.72
C PRO A 486 11.21 14.40 -29.96
N VAL A 487 10.38 14.40 -28.93
CA VAL A 487 9.05 14.99 -28.94
C VAL A 487 9.19 16.51 -28.76
N ASN A 488 9.25 17.23 -29.89
CA ASN A 488 9.01 18.67 -29.94
C ASN A 488 7.52 18.94 -29.65
N PHE A 489 7.17 19.17 -28.38
CA PHE A 489 5.80 19.51 -27.95
C PHE A 489 5.62 21.01 -27.63
N ALA A 490 6.25 21.89 -28.42
CA ALA A 490 6.12 23.35 -28.26
C ALA A 490 5.27 24.05 -29.35
N ALA A 491 4.70 23.34 -30.33
CA ALA A 491 4.07 23.98 -31.50
C ALA A 491 2.53 23.92 -31.55
N ARG A 492 1.83 23.48 -30.49
CA ARG A 492 0.35 23.39 -30.49
C ARG A 492 -0.37 24.32 -29.50
N ALA A 493 0.36 25.10 -28.71
CA ALA A 493 -0.23 26.08 -27.79
C ALA A 493 -0.45 27.48 -28.41
N MET A 494 0.18 27.81 -29.55
CA MET A 494 0.11 29.16 -30.15
C MET A 494 -0.99 29.38 -31.22
N LEU A 495 -1.90 28.44 -31.44
CA LEU A 495 -2.95 28.57 -32.46
C LEU A 495 -4.38 28.67 -31.89
N ARG A 496 -4.55 28.93 -30.59
CA ARG A 496 -5.87 29.10 -29.96
C ARG A 496 -6.17 30.48 -29.37
N GLU A 497 -5.25 31.46 -29.49
CA GLU A 497 -5.47 32.82 -28.96
C GLU A 497 -5.85 33.88 -30.01
N HIS A 498 -5.99 33.53 -31.29
CA HIS A 498 -6.35 34.52 -32.33
C HIS A 498 -7.80 34.48 -32.83
N SER A 499 -8.74 33.90 -32.08
CA SER A 499 -10.16 33.82 -32.51
C SER A 499 -11.17 34.37 -31.49
N ILE A 500 -10.79 35.41 -30.72
CA ILE A 500 -11.75 36.24 -29.97
C ILE A 500 -11.30 37.71 -30.05
N ALA A 501 -11.32 38.28 -31.27
CA ALA A 501 -11.22 39.72 -31.46
C ALA A 501 -11.67 40.11 -32.88
N HIS A 502 -12.97 39.97 -33.16
CA HIS A 502 -13.68 40.82 -34.13
C HIS A 502 -15.15 40.42 -34.15
N ASN A 503 -15.98 41.20 -33.46
CA ASN A 503 -17.34 41.51 -33.90
C ASN A 503 -17.83 42.74 -33.12
N GLY A 504 -17.29 43.89 -33.53
CA GLY A 504 -17.94 45.17 -33.33
C GLY A 504 -18.75 45.51 -34.57
N THR A 505 -20.05 45.74 -34.35
CA THR A 505 -20.89 46.78 -34.97
C THR A 505 -21.02 46.84 -36.50
N SER A 506 -22.25 46.65 -37.01
CA SER A 506 -22.92 47.64 -37.89
C SER A 506 -24.40 47.30 -38.21
N LEU A 507 -25.28 48.30 -37.97
CA LEU A 507 -26.58 48.62 -38.61
C LEU A 507 -27.74 47.59 -38.46
N HIS A 508 -28.96 47.94 -38.05
CA HIS A 508 -29.77 49.08 -38.46
C HIS A 508 -30.92 49.38 -37.48
#